data_AF-A0A5B7AEP9-F1
#
_entry.id   AF-A0A5B7AEP9-F1
#
_cell.length_a   1.000
_cell.length_b   1.000
_cell.length_c   1.000
_cell.angle_alpha   90.00
_cell.angle_beta   90.00
_cell.angle_gamma   90.00
#
_symmetry.space_group_name_H-M   'P 1'
#
loop_
_entity.id
_entity.type
_entity.pdbx_description
1 polymer ?
#
loop_
_entity_poly.entity_id
_entity_poly.type
_entity_poly.pdbx_seq_one_letter_code
_entity_poly.pdbx_strand_id
1 'polypeptide(L)'
;SCSKDMEGPTETKNTTMEMESPPLHTRVALHRTWANRVFALVYACAILALLHHHFLNLLYSSTTSLSMFLADAVFAFMWATHQAFRMCPIHRRVFPENLKRVVKESDYPAVDVFICTADPYKEPPMSVVNTALSVMAYDYPTEKLSVYVSDDGGSQFTLFAFMEAARFASHWLPYCRKNMIVERCPEAYFRSDPACFPETNKIKLMYESMKIKVENVVETGSVCRDYITNEQQLPAFGKWTDGFTRHDHPSIIQVSDPWFFLYVFLFLGAYGQDFLDFTLSGGTIQRWWNYQRMWIVRGLSSFSFGMVEYLLSSLGISTSGFNVTSKVVDGEQSKRYKQGIFEFGVASPMFLPITMATIMNLFSFAQGIIQVVFMQGSFEALFVQIFISGFVVVNSWPVYEAMVLRTDKGKMPLKITLISVILVWVLYLVSLLAF
;
A
#
# COMPACT_ATOMS: atom_id res chain seq x y z
N SER A 1 33.45 60.41 -61.02
CA SER A 1 33.77 61.71 -60.41
C SER A 1 33.45 61.61 -58.92
N CYS A 2 34.41 61.98 -58.07
CA CYS A 2 34.31 62.32 -56.64
C CYS A 2 32.89 62.74 -56.16
N SER A 3 32.41 62.50 -54.94
CA SER A 3 33.08 62.50 -53.63
C SER A 3 32.03 62.26 -52.51
N LYS A 4 32.47 61.60 -51.43
CA LYS A 4 32.10 61.73 -49.98
C LYS A 4 30.63 61.73 -49.54
N ASP A 5 30.34 60.80 -48.61
CA ASP A 5 29.51 61.00 -47.39
C ASP A 5 30.10 60.07 -46.30
N MET A 6 31.03 60.54 -45.47
CA MET A 6 30.86 60.97 -44.06
C MET A 6 30.14 59.95 -43.15
N GLU A 7 30.97 59.26 -42.35
CA GLU A 7 30.60 58.42 -41.20
C GLU A 7 29.81 59.21 -40.15
N GLY A 8 28.71 58.62 -39.68
CA GLY A 8 28.09 58.90 -38.39
C GLY A 8 28.27 57.70 -37.46
N PRO A 9 28.44 57.90 -36.14
CA PRO A 9 29.00 56.90 -35.25
C PRO A 9 28.04 55.74 -34.97
N THR A 10 28.63 54.55 -34.98
CA THR A 10 28.14 53.28 -34.45
C THR A 10 27.40 53.43 -33.12
N GLU A 11 26.08 53.28 -33.15
CA GLU A 11 25.33 52.80 -32.00
C GLU A 11 25.70 51.33 -31.79
N THR A 12 26.68 51.11 -30.93
CA THR A 12 26.90 49.82 -30.30
C THR A 12 25.63 49.48 -29.52
N LYS A 13 24.72 48.72 -30.15
CA LYS A 13 23.72 47.96 -29.41
C LYS A 13 24.49 47.04 -28.48
N ASN A 14 24.68 47.51 -27.24
CA ASN A 14 24.91 46.64 -26.11
C ASN A 14 23.65 45.77 -26.02
N THR A 15 23.67 44.66 -26.75
CA THR A 15 22.84 43.51 -26.46
C THR A 15 23.32 43.04 -25.09
N THR A 16 22.77 43.64 -24.03
CA THR A 16 22.63 42.95 -22.76
C THR A 16 21.90 41.66 -23.12
N MET A 17 22.66 40.58 -23.29
CA MET A 17 22.14 39.24 -23.12
C MET A 17 21.52 39.26 -21.73
N GLU A 18 20.20 39.46 -21.66
CA GLU A 18 19.43 39.06 -20.49
C GLU A 18 19.79 37.60 -20.28
N MET A 19 20.64 37.37 -19.27
CA MET A 19 21.07 36.04 -18.89
C MET A 19 19.80 35.35 -18.39
N GLU A 20 19.13 34.60 -19.27
CA GLU A 20 17.87 33.91 -18.96
C GLU A 20 18.04 33.20 -17.61
N SER A 21 17.13 33.51 -16.69
CA SER A 21 17.19 32.97 -15.34
C SER A 21 17.14 31.44 -15.40
N PRO A 22 18.00 30.73 -14.65
CA PRO A 22 18.10 29.29 -14.77
C PRO A 22 16.76 28.65 -14.36
N PRO A 23 16.30 27.60 -15.07
CA PRO A 23 14.98 27.02 -14.82
C PRO A 23 14.91 26.40 -13.43
N LEU A 24 13.83 26.66 -12.70
CA LEU A 24 13.56 26.06 -11.39
C LEU A 24 13.09 24.60 -11.49
N HIS A 25 12.50 24.24 -12.64
CA HIS A 25 12.10 22.88 -12.94
C HIS A 25 12.02 22.64 -14.44
N THR A 26 12.10 21.38 -14.85
CA THR A 26 11.83 20.92 -16.21
C THR A 26 10.74 19.88 -16.21
N ARG A 27 9.99 19.83 -17.31
CA ARG A 27 8.91 18.86 -17.55
C ARG A 27 9.17 18.18 -18.89
N VAL A 28 9.36 16.87 -18.87
CA VAL A 28 9.64 16.08 -20.09
C VAL A 28 8.61 14.96 -20.19
N ALA A 29 7.90 14.88 -21.31
CA ALA A 29 7.04 13.74 -21.61
C ALA A 29 7.92 12.51 -21.86
N LEU A 30 7.56 11.37 -21.28
CA LEU A 30 8.35 10.16 -21.45
C LEU A 30 8.17 9.60 -22.88
N HIS A 31 9.24 9.02 -23.43
CA HIS A 31 9.20 8.45 -24.77
C HIS A 31 8.15 7.34 -24.94
N ARG A 32 7.80 6.62 -23.86
CA ARG A 32 6.77 5.56 -23.87
C ARG A 32 5.33 6.05 -24.10
N THR A 33 5.07 7.36 -24.16
CA THR A 33 3.73 7.91 -24.37
C THR A 33 3.06 7.36 -25.63
N TRP A 34 3.79 7.21 -26.75
CA TRP A 34 3.19 6.69 -27.98
C TRP A 34 2.86 5.19 -27.85
N ALA A 35 3.76 4.40 -27.26
CA ALA A 35 3.56 2.96 -27.05
C ALA A 35 2.35 2.71 -26.12
N ASN A 36 2.21 3.49 -25.05
CA ASN A 36 1.08 3.40 -24.13
C ASN A 36 -0.26 3.69 -24.83
N ARG A 37 -0.31 4.67 -25.74
CA ARG A 37 -1.51 5.01 -26.50
C ARG A 37 -1.90 3.90 -27.49
N VAL A 38 -0.92 3.35 -28.20
CA VAL A 38 -1.15 2.22 -29.11
C VAL A 38 -1.65 1.00 -28.34
N PHE A 39 -1.00 0.67 -27.22
CA PHE A 39 -1.45 -0.41 -26.33
C PHE A 39 -2.87 -0.17 -25.83
N ALA A 40 -3.19 1.03 -25.35
CA ALA A 40 -4.53 1.36 -24.88
C ALA A 40 -5.59 1.18 -25.97
N LEU A 41 -5.30 1.57 -27.22
CA LEU A 41 -6.22 1.37 -28.34
C LEU A 41 -6.47 -0.11 -28.61
N VAL A 42 -5.41 -0.91 -28.76
CA VAL A 42 -5.52 -2.36 -29.03
C VAL A 42 -6.27 -3.06 -27.90
N TYR A 43 -5.93 -2.72 -26.66
CA TYR A 43 -6.54 -3.33 -25.48
C TYR A 43 -8.01 -2.91 -25.30
N ALA A 44 -8.38 -1.67 -25.63
CA ALA A 44 -9.77 -1.23 -25.65
C ALA A 44 -10.60 -2.01 -26.70
N CYS A 45 -10.05 -2.24 -27.90
CA CYS A 45 -10.71 -3.08 -28.90
C CYS A 45 -10.94 -4.51 -28.40
N ALA A 46 -9.97 -5.09 -27.70
CA ALA A 46 -10.09 -6.42 -27.10
C ALA A 46 -11.19 -6.48 -26.02
N ILE A 47 -11.25 -5.49 -25.13
CA ILE A 47 -12.32 -5.38 -24.12
C ILE A 47 -13.70 -5.25 -24.78
N LEU A 48 -13.82 -4.38 -25.79
CA LEU A 48 -15.09 -4.16 -26.48
C LEU A 48 -15.57 -5.41 -27.20
N ALA A 49 -14.66 -6.16 -27.83
CA ALA A 49 -14.98 -7.44 -28.46
C ALA A 49 -15.49 -8.46 -27.43
N LEU A 50 -14.85 -8.53 -26.26
CA LEU A 50 -15.27 -9.41 -25.16
C LEU A 50 -16.66 -9.04 -24.63
N LEU A 51 -16.89 -7.75 -24.35
CA LEU A 51 -18.19 -7.26 -23.85
C LEU A 51 -19.30 -7.48 -24.87
N HIS A 52 -19.02 -7.28 -26.16
CA HIS A 52 -19.96 -7.56 -27.23
C HIS A 52 -20.31 -9.05 -27.30
N HIS A 53 -19.31 -9.94 -27.18
CA HIS A 53 -19.54 -11.39 -27.15
C HIS A 53 -20.45 -11.80 -25.98
N HIS A 54 -20.17 -11.32 -24.77
CA HIS A 54 -21.01 -11.59 -23.60
C HIS A 54 -22.40 -11.01 -23.72
N PHE A 55 -22.53 -9.81 -24.29
CA PHE A 55 -23.84 -9.22 -24.55
C PHE A 55 -24.66 -10.07 -25.50
N LEU A 56 -24.07 -10.57 -26.59
CA LEU A 56 -24.75 -11.48 -27.50
C LEU A 56 -25.14 -12.79 -26.80
N ASN A 57 -24.24 -13.39 -26.02
CA ASN A 57 -24.54 -14.62 -25.26
C ASN A 57 -25.66 -14.41 -24.23
N LEU A 58 -25.73 -13.22 -23.63
CA LEU A 58 -26.80 -12.85 -22.70
C LEU A 58 -28.17 -12.77 -23.39
N LEU A 59 -28.22 -12.38 -24.67
CA LEU A 59 -29.47 -12.38 -25.44
C LEU A 59 -29.99 -13.80 -25.72
N TYR A 60 -29.11 -14.81 -25.69
CA TYR A 60 -29.45 -16.21 -26.00
C TYR A 60 -29.47 -17.14 -24.77
N SER A 61 -29.02 -16.71 -23.58
CA SER A 61 -28.92 -17.55 -22.37
C SER A 61 -29.21 -16.80 -21.06
N SER A 62 -29.64 -17.52 -20.02
CA SER A 62 -30.60 -16.99 -19.05
C SER A 62 -30.04 -16.44 -17.71
N THR A 63 -28.89 -16.89 -17.18
CA THR A 63 -28.43 -16.42 -15.83
C THR A 63 -26.92 -16.33 -15.61
N THR A 64 -26.13 -17.36 -15.93
CA THR A 64 -24.66 -17.33 -15.73
C THR A 64 -23.95 -16.31 -16.62
N SER A 65 -24.51 -16.04 -17.80
CA SER A 65 -23.99 -15.02 -18.72
C SER A 65 -24.10 -13.59 -18.15
N LEU A 66 -25.07 -13.33 -17.25
CA LEU A 66 -25.28 -12.00 -16.68
C LEU A 66 -24.22 -11.64 -15.64
N SER A 67 -23.88 -12.58 -14.75
CA SER A 67 -22.86 -12.35 -13.72
C SER A 67 -21.47 -12.16 -14.33
N MET A 68 -21.13 -12.95 -15.36
CA MET A 68 -19.88 -12.78 -16.11
C MET A 68 -19.84 -11.44 -16.85
N PHE A 69 -20.93 -11.06 -17.52
CA PHE A 69 -21.01 -9.76 -18.19
C PHE A 69 -20.84 -8.59 -17.21
N LEU A 70 -21.52 -8.62 -16.06
CA LEU A 70 -21.40 -7.58 -15.04
C LEU A 70 -19.97 -7.50 -14.47
N ALA A 71 -19.34 -8.64 -14.19
CA ALA A 71 -17.96 -8.68 -13.72
C ALA A 71 -16.99 -8.07 -14.76
N ASP A 72 -17.09 -8.50 -16.01
CA ASP A 72 -16.24 -8.02 -17.11
C ASP A 72 -16.50 -6.52 -17.41
N ALA A 73 -17.74 -6.05 -17.27
CA ALA A 73 -18.09 -4.63 -17.41
C ALA A 73 -17.48 -3.77 -16.29
N VAL A 74 -17.48 -4.25 -15.04
CA VAL A 74 -16.81 -3.57 -13.92
C VAL A 74 -15.30 -3.52 -14.15
N PHE A 75 -14.68 -4.63 -14.58
CA PHE A 75 -13.25 -4.63 -14.91
C PHE A 75 -12.91 -3.70 -16.08
N ALA A 76 -13.75 -3.66 -17.11
CA ALA A 76 -13.60 -2.73 -18.23
C ALA A 76 -13.67 -1.26 -17.77
N PHE A 77 -14.62 -0.92 -16.91
CA PHE A 77 -14.76 0.41 -16.34
C PHE A 77 -13.54 0.81 -15.48
N MET A 78 -13.10 -0.08 -14.59
CA MET A 78 -11.91 0.13 -13.78
C MET A 78 -10.65 0.31 -14.64
N TRP A 79 -10.51 -0.49 -15.69
CA TRP A 79 -9.39 -0.35 -16.62
C TRP A 79 -9.44 0.99 -17.36
N ALA A 80 -10.60 1.37 -17.90
CA ALA A 80 -10.78 2.61 -18.66
C ALA A 80 -10.47 3.85 -17.81
N THR A 81 -10.95 3.89 -16.55
CA THR A 81 -10.66 4.98 -15.61
C THR A 81 -9.17 5.05 -15.24
N HIS A 82 -8.49 3.89 -15.18
CA HIS A 82 -7.05 3.86 -14.90
C HIS A 82 -6.19 4.29 -16.10
N GLN A 83 -6.65 4.07 -17.34
CA GLN A 83 -5.88 4.43 -18.53
C GLN A 83 -5.57 5.93 -18.61
N ALA A 84 -6.42 6.80 -18.07
CA ALA A 84 -6.18 8.24 -18.02
C ALA A 84 -4.79 8.59 -17.45
N PHE A 85 -4.31 7.84 -16.46
CA PHE A 85 -3.01 8.04 -15.83
C PHE A 85 -1.83 7.51 -16.66
N ARG A 86 -2.07 6.55 -17.57
CA ARG A 86 -1.04 5.89 -18.39
C ARG A 86 -0.84 6.56 -19.75
N MET A 87 -1.77 7.42 -20.19
CA MET A 87 -1.79 8.02 -21.54
C MET A 87 -0.74 9.10 -21.80
N CYS A 88 -0.25 9.79 -20.76
CA CYS A 88 0.77 10.84 -20.90
C CYS A 88 1.63 10.97 -19.63
N PRO A 89 2.49 9.99 -19.34
CA PRO A 89 3.35 10.06 -18.17
C PRO A 89 4.43 11.13 -18.37
N ILE A 90 4.64 11.94 -17.34
CA ILE A 90 5.50 13.12 -17.36
C ILE A 90 6.55 12.98 -16.27
N HIS A 91 7.81 13.21 -16.62
CA HIS A 91 8.90 13.33 -15.66
C HIS A 91 9.15 14.81 -15.33
N ARG A 92 9.14 15.14 -14.04
CA ARG A 92 9.46 16.48 -13.53
C ARG A 92 10.77 16.42 -12.77
N ARG A 93 11.72 17.26 -13.16
CA ARG A 93 12.98 17.46 -12.43
C ARG A 93 12.99 18.86 -11.84
N VAL A 94 13.35 18.98 -10.57
CA VAL A 94 13.45 20.27 -9.84
C VAL A 94 14.91 20.62 -9.60
N PHE A 95 15.23 21.92 -9.55
CA PHE A 95 16.58 22.45 -9.33
C PHE A 95 16.57 23.47 -8.17
N PRO A 96 16.50 23.01 -6.90
CA PRO A 96 16.47 23.90 -5.73
C PRO A 96 17.67 24.86 -5.66
N GLU A 97 18.83 24.46 -6.19
CA GLU A 97 20.04 25.26 -6.27
C GLU A 97 19.88 26.55 -7.09
N ASN A 98 18.96 26.55 -8.06
CA ASN A 98 18.68 27.73 -8.87
C ASN A 98 17.80 28.73 -8.12
N LEU A 99 17.08 28.31 -7.08
CA LEU A 99 16.14 29.17 -6.36
C LEU A 99 16.81 30.42 -5.81
N LYS A 100 17.99 30.26 -5.18
CA LYS A 100 18.77 31.37 -4.60
C LYS A 100 19.28 32.38 -5.65
N ARG A 101 19.33 31.99 -6.92
CA ARG A 101 19.74 32.85 -8.04
C ARG A 101 18.57 33.61 -8.65
N VAL A 102 17.35 33.10 -8.49
CA VAL A 102 16.14 33.63 -9.12
C VAL A 102 15.30 34.46 -8.13
N VAL A 103 15.27 34.07 -6.86
CA VAL A 103 14.43 34.71 -5.84
C VAL A 103 15.27 34.95 -4.58
N LYS A 104 15.17 36.16 -4.01
CA LYS A 104 15.80 36.48 -2.73
C LYS A 104 15.03 35.80 -1.60
N GLU A 105 15.71 35.41 -0.53
CA GLU A 105 15.06 34.77 0.64
C GLU A 105 14.01 35.70 1.29
N SER A 106 14.19 37.02 1.20
CA SER A 106 13.22 38.05 1.61
C SER A 106 11.88 37.94 0.89
N ASP A 107 11.84 37.31 -0.28
CA ASP A 107 10.66 37.25 -1.15
C ASP A 107 10.00 35.86 -1.11
N TYR A 108 10.55 34.94 -0.31
CA TYR A 108 9.93 33.63 -0.06
C TYR A 108 8.54 33.79 0.57
N PRO A 109 7.56 32.94 0.22
CA PRO A 109 6.23 32.98 0.84
C PRO A 109 6.29 32.57 2.32
N ALA A 110 5.33 33.02 3.13
CA ALA A 110 5.10 32.41 4.44
C ALA A 110 4.53 30.99 4.26
N VAL A 111 4.94 30.06 5.11
CA VAL A 111 4.56 28.65 5.09
C VAL A 111 4.04 28.27 6.47
N ASP A 112 2.77 27.87 6.52
CA ASP A 112 2.15 27.33 7.72
C ASP A 112 2.06 25.81 7.60
N VAL A 113 2.62 25.10 8.58
CA VAL A 113 2.60 23.63 8.64
C VAL A 113 1.67 23.19 9.76
N PHE A 114 0.63 22.43 9.41
CA PHE A 114 -0.33 21.88 10.36
C PHE A 114 0.01 20.42 10.67
N ILE A 115 0.15 20.11 11.96
CA ILE A 115 0.35 18.75 12.50
C ILE A 115 -0.90 18.40 13.31
N CYS A 116 -1.70 17.48 12.80
CA CYS A 116 -2.90 17.03 13.51
C CYS A 116 -2.64 15.67 14.18
N THR A 117 -3.00 15.57 15.45
CA THR A 117 -2.98 14.32 16.23
C THR A 117 -4.36 14.07 16.82
N ALA A 118 -4.79 12.82 16.85
CA ALA A 118 -6.15 12.46 17.26
C ALA A 118 -6.22 11.75 18.63
N ASP A 119 -5.17 10.99 19.00
CA ASP A 119 -5.18 10.19 20.23
C ASP A 119 -3.73 9.93 20.69
N PRO A 120 -3.37 10.27 21.95
CA PRO A 120 -1.99 10.15 22.45
C PRO A 120 -1.50 8.71 22.66
N TYR A 121 -2.40 7.72 22.70
CA TYR A 121 -2.00 6.31 22.83
C TYR A 121 -1.81 5.66 21.46
N LYS A 122 -2.55 6.12 20.43
CA LYS A 122 -2.40 5.66 19.04
C LYS A 122 -1.32 6.43 18.28
N GLU A 123 -1.11 7.69 18.65
CA GLU A 123 -0.12 8.61 18.11
C GLU A 123 0.69 9.20 19.28
N PRO A 124 1.69 8.45 19.79
CA PRO A 124 2.42 8.83 20.99
C PRO A 124 2.96 10.25 20.91
N PRO A 125 2.86 11.05 21.99
CA PRO A 125 3.29 12.45 22.00
C PRO A 125 4.72 12.66 21.50
N MET A 126 5.63 11.72 21.77
CA MET A 126 7.01 11.77 21.27
C MET A 126 7.11 11.70 19.74
N SER A 127 6.27 10.91 19.08
CA SER A 127 6.23 10.83 17.61
C SER A 127 5.78 12.16 17.00
N VAL A 128 4.77 12.79 17.60
CA VAL A 128 4.25 14.09 17.19
C VAL A 128 5.30 15.19 17.44
N VAL A 129 5.97 15.15 18.59
CA VAL A 129 7.08 16.05 18.93
C VAL A 129 8.25 15.92 17.96
N ASN A 130 8.69 14.71 17.63
CA ASN A 130 9.77 14.49 16.67
C ASN A 130 9.41 15.05 15.29
N THR A 131 8.15 14.90 14.87
CA THR A 131 7.64 15.48 13.62
C THR A 131 7.70 17.00 13.68
N ALA A 132 7.22 17.62 14.77
CA ALA A 132 7.24 19.06 14.95
C ALA A 132 8.68 19.62 14.97
N LEU A 133 9.59 19.00 15.74
CA LEU A 133 10.99 19.41 15.81
C LEU A 133 11.70 19.30 14.45
N SER A 134 11.37 18.27 13.67
CA SER A 134 11.92 18.10 12.32
C SER A 134 11.47 19.24 11.39
N VAL A 135 10.18 19.58 11.41
CA VAL A 135 9.62 20.70 10.62
C VAL A 135 10.22 22.03 11.06
N MET A 136 10.29 22.30 12.38
CA MET A 136 10.88 23.54 12.90
C MET A 136 12.36 23.71 12.55
N ALA A 137 13.06 22.60 12.25
CA ALA A 137 14.46 22.59 11.83
C ALA A 137 14.64 22.75 10.31
N TYR A 138 13.57 22.99 9.55
CA TYR A 138 13.67 23.20 8.10
C TYR A 138 14.61 24.34 7.73
N ASP A 139 15.28 24.18 6.59
CA ASP A 139 16.12 25.23 6.00
C ASP A 139 15.21 26.25 5.31
N TYR A 140 14.57 27.09 6.13
CA TYR A 140 13.65 28.14 5.72
C TYR A 140 13.77 29.35 6.66
N PRO A 141 13.49 30.58 6.19
CA PRO A 141 13.51 31.76 7.05
C PRO A 141 12.55 31.60 8.23
N THR A 142 13.06 31.85 9.44
CA THR A 142 12.33 31.60 10.70
C THR A 142 11.08 32.45 10.87
N GLU A 143 11.11 33.65 10.32
CA GLU A 143 10.01 34.60 10.33
C GLU A 143 8.90 34.25 9.34
N LYS A 144 9.11 33.21 8.52
CA LYS A 144 8.18 32.74 7.48
C LYS A 144 7.70 31.33 7.67
N LEU A 145 8.24 30.58 8.64
CA LEU A 145 7.82 29.22 8.91
C LEU A 145 7.07 29.17 10.24
N SER A 146 5.77 28.90 10.16
CA SER A 146 4.92 28.69 11.34
C SER A 146 4.51 27.23 11.43
N VAL A 147 4.54 26.65 12.63
CA VAL A 147 4.12 25.26 12.87
C VAL A 147 2.97 25.27 13.87
N TYR A 148 1.84 24.71 13.47
CA TYR A 148 0.63 24.60 14.26
C TYR A 148 0.37 23.13 14.60
N VAL A 149 0.05 22.86 15.85
CA VAL A 149 -0.32 21.51 16.31
C VAL A 149 -1.77 21.54 16.74
N SER A 150 -2.61 20.73 16.10
CA SER A 150 -4.01 20.50 16.48
C SER A 150 -4.12 19.14 17.15
N ASP A 151 -4.61 19.10 18.39
CA ASP A 151 -4.83 17.86 19.14
C ASP A 151 -6.33 17.65 19.35
N ASP A 152 -6.94 16.82 18.49
CA ASP A 152 -8.35 16.47 18.58
C ASP A 152 -8.63 15.57 19.79
N GLY A 153 -7.59 14.91 20.32
CA GLY A 153 -7.66 14.08 21.52
C GLY A 153 -7.65 14.87 22.82
N GLY A 154 -7.38 16.18 22.77
CA GLY A 154 -7.35 17.07 23.95
C GLY A 154 -6.43 16.56 25.07
N SER A 155 -5.28 15.99 24.72
CA SER A 155 -4.47 15.20 25.65
C SER A 155 -3.49 16.06 26.44
N GLN A 156 -3.59 15.98 27.76
CA GLN A 156 -2.59 16.58 28.66
C GLN A 156 -1.17 16.02 28.43
N PHE A 157 -1.04 14.78 27.95
CA PHE A 157 0.26 14.16 27.64
C PHE A 157 0.89 14.77 26.39
N THR A 158 0.08 15.07 25.36
CA THR A 158 0.52 15.78 24.16
C THR A 158 1.00 17.17 24.55
N LEU A 159 0.21 17.91 25.33
CA LEU A 159 0.59 19.24 25.80
C LEU A 159 1.90 19.22 26.61
N PHE A 160 2.02 18.31 27.58
CA PHE A 160 3.23 18.15 28.39
C PHE A 160 4.46 17.82 27.54
N ALA A 161 4.33 16.89 26.59
CA ALA A 161 5.42 16.55 25.68
C ALA A 161 5.87 17.76 24.85
N PHE A 162 4.94 18.60 24.38
CA PHE A 162 5.25 19.83 23.65
C PHE A 162 5.91 20.91 24.52
N MET A 163 5.57 21.00 25.80
CA MET A 163 6.27 21.89 26.75
C MET A 163 7.73 21.49 26.94
N GLU A 164 8.00 20.19 27.13
CA GLU A 164 9.36 19.68 27.24
C GLU A 164 10.11 19.79 25.90
N ALA A 165 9.43 19.53 24.78
CA ALA A 165 9.98 19.69 23.44
C ALA A 165 10.39 21.14 23.15
N ALA A 166 9.61 22.14 23.59
CA ALA A 166 9.95 23.55 23.41
C ALA A 166 11.27 23.92 24.12
N ARG A 167 11.49 23.37 25.32
CA ARG A 167 12.77 23.54 26.05
C ARG A 167 13.92 22.89 25.29
N PHE A 168 13.74 21.68 24.79
CA PHE A 168 14.76 20.99 23.99
C PHE A 168 15.02 21.69 22.64
N ALA A 169 13.98 22.20 21.98
CA ALA A 169 14.07 22.87 20.67
C ALA A 169 15.05 24.04 20.69
N SER A 170 15.10 24.81 21.80
CA SER A 170 16.05 25.91 21.98
C SER A 170 17.52 25.49 21.82
N HIS A 171 17.84 24.20 22.03
CA HIS A 171 19.18 23.63 21.87
C HIS A 171 19.31 22.84 20.56
N TRP A 172 18.27 22.11 20.16
CA TRP A 172 18.26 21.27 18.97
C TRP A 172 18.27 22.06 17.66
N LEU A 173 17.47 23.12 17.55
CA LEU A 173 17.33 23.88 16.30
C LEU A 173 18.63 24.60 15.91
N PRO A 174 19.35 25.29 16.83
CA PRO A 174 20.65 25.87 16.51
C PRO A 174 21.70 24.81 16.13
N TYR A 175 21.71 23.66 16.82
CA TYR A 175 22.61 22.54 16.52
C TYR A 175 22.39 22.00 15.10
N CYS A 176 21.13 21.83 14.68
CA CYS A 176 20.79 21.36 13.34
C CYS A 176 21.28 22.32 12.25
N ARG A 177 21.06 23.64 12.45
CA ARG A 177 21.48 24.66 11.47
C ARG A 177 23.00 24.78 11.40
N LYS A 178 23.67 24.87 12.55
CA LYS A 178 25.14 25.02 12.62
C LYS A 178 25.88 23.86 11.95
N ASN A 179 25.38 22.64 12.15
CA ASN A 179 26.03 21.43 11.65
C ASN A 179 25.41 20.91 10.33
N MET A 180 24.51 21.67 9.70
CA MET A 180 23.84 21.30 8.44
C MET A 180 23.27 19.88 8.47
N ILE A 181 22.62 19.51 9.57
CA ILE A 181 22.09 18.16 9.77
C ILE A 181 20.96 17.89 8.76
N VAL A 182 21.14 16.81 7.97
CA VAL A 182 20.16 16.38 6.96
C VAL A 182 18.97 15.67 7.61
N GLU A 183 19.23 14.76 8.54
CA GLU A 183 18.19 14.04 9.30
C GLU A 183 17.78 14.85 10.54
N ARG A 184 16.71 15.63 10.40
CA ARG A 184 16.28 16.61 11.41
C ARG A 184 15.36 16.05 12.49
N CYS A 185 14.82 14.86 12.28
CA CYS A 185 14.10 14.12 13.31
C CYS A 185 15.12 13.61 14.35
N PRO A 186 15.06 14.06 15.62
CA PRO A 186 16.05 13.67 16.63
C PRO A 186 16.14 12.14 16.80
N GLU A 187 14.98 11.46 16.80
CA GLU A 187 14.93 10.01 16.96
C GLU A 187 15.59 9.27 15.80
N ALA A 188 15.36 9.72 14.56
CA ALA A 188 15.97 9.12 13.39
C ALA A 188 17.48 9.40 13.33
N TYR A 189 17.90 10.63 13.69
CA TYR A 189 19.30 11.04 13.72
C TYR A 189 20.12 10.20 14.71
N PHE A 190 19.66 10.06 15.96
CA PHE A 190 20.42 9.34 17.00
C PHE A 190 20.38 7.81 16.85
N ARG A 191 19.44 7.26 16.07
CA ARG A 191 19.42 5.84 15.68
C ARG A 191 20.39 5.50 14.55
N SER A 192 20.78 6.46 13.72
CA SER A 192 21.46 6.21 12.43
C SER A 192 22.98 6.46 12.46
N ASP A 193 23.59 6.34 13.65
CA ASP A 193 25.00 6.68 13.93
C ASP A 193 25.33 8.17 13.66
N PRO A 194 25.17 9.05 14.67
CA PRO A 194 25.28 10.48 14.47
C PRO A 194 26.74 10.90 14.21
N ALA A 195 26.93 11.89 13.34
CA ALA A 195 28.25 12.51 13.14
C ALA A 195 28.80 13.06 14.47
N CYS A 196 30.08 12.77 14.76
CA CYS A 196 30.72 13.07 16.04
C CYS A 196 31.17 14.53 16.12
N PHE A 197 30.24 15.45 16.39
CA PHE A 197 30.57 16.84 16.72
C PHE A 197 30.78 16.98 18.25
N PRO A 198 31.57 17.97 18.71
CA PRO A 198 31.87 18.14 20.15
C PRO A 198 30.62 18.28 21.04
N GLU A 199 29.54 18.84 20.50
CA GLU A 199 28.28 19.07 21.21
C GLU A 199 27.31 17.87 21.14
N THR A 200 27.54 16.89 20.26
CA THR A 200 26.60 15.80 19.94
C THR A 200 26.26 14.94 21.15
N ASN A 201 27.24 14.61 22.00
CA ASN A 201 27.01 13.80 23.20
C ASN A 201 26.12 14.52 24.22
N LYS A 202 26.29 15.83 24.37
CA LYS A 202 25.46 16.66 25.26
C LYS A 202 24.02 16.74 24.75
N ILE A 203 23.83 16.97 23.45
CA ILE A 203 22.50 17.02 22.84
C ILE A 203 21.79 15.67 22.91
N LYS A 204 22.52 14.57 22.70
CA LYS A 204 21.98 13.20 22.86
C LYS A 204 21.48 12.96 24.27
N LEU A 205 22.25 13.34 25.30
CA LEU A 205 21.84 13.20 26.70
C LEU A 205 20.59 14.04 27.03
N MET A 206 20.47 15.25 26.47
CA MET A 206 19.28 16.10 26.66
C MET A 206 18.05 15.49 25.97
N TYR A 207 18.22 14.93 24.77
CA TYR A 207 17.15 14.23 24.06
C TYR A 207 16.67 12.99 24.82
N GLU A 208 17.59 12.13 25.27
CA GLU A 208 17.25 10.92 26.05
C GLU A 208 16.61 11.30 27.40
N SER A 209 17.10 12.35 28.07
CA SER A 209 16.49 12.83 29.32
C SER A 209 15.06 13.33 29.13
N MET A 210 14.79 14.05 28.04
CA MET A 210 13.44 14.47 27.66
C MET A 210 12.56 13.26 27.34
N LYS A 211 13.06 12.33 26.52
CA LYS A 211 12.36 11.11 26.12
C LYS A 211 11.93 10.27 27.32
N ILE A 212 12.84 10.00 28.26
CA ILE A 212 12.57 9.25 29.49
C ILE A 212 11.48 9.93 30.33
N LYS A 213 11.49 11.26 30.44
CA LYS A 213 10.47 12.01 31.18
C LYS A 213 9.08 11.89 30.55
N VAL A 214 8.99 11.88 29.23
CA VAL A 214 7.72 11.74 28.51
C VAL A 214 7.24 10.28 28.52
N GLU A 215 8.13 9.31 28.36
CA GLU A 215 7.81 7.86 28.35
C GLU A 215 7.37 7.36 29.73
N ASN A 216 8.01 7.79 30.82
CA ASN A 216 7.61 7.42 32.19
C ASN A 216 6.18 7.85 32.54
N VAL A 217 5.69 8.96 31.98
CA VAL A 217 4.32 9.44 32.22
C VAL A 217 3.27 8.62 31.45
N VAL A 218 3.67 7.98 30.35
CA VAL A 218 2.80 7.09 29.54
C VAL A 218 2.76 5.67 30.12
N GLU A 219 3.86 5.19 30.71
CA GLU A 219 3.95 3.84 31.29
C GLU A 219 3.24 3.66 32.64
N THR A 220 2.97 4.74 33.41
CA THR A 220 2.46 4.63 34.80
C THR A 220 0.93 4.37 34.91
N GLY A 221 0.23 4.07 33.82
CA GLY A 221 -1.21 3.78 33.79
C GLY A 221 -1.63 2.39 34.34
N SER A 222 -1.56 2.16 35.66
CA SER A 222 -1.82 0.86 36.34
C SER A 222 -3.24 0.26 36.13
N VAL A 223 -3.52 -1.06 36.15
CA VAL A 223 -3.39 -2.08 37.24
C VAL A 223 -3.19 -3.52 36.69
N CYS A 224 -2.38 -4.35 37.39
CA CYS A 224 -2.21 -5.80 37.19
C CYS A 224 -3.05 -6.67 38.16
N ARG A 225 -3.38 -7.91 37.75
CA ARG A 225 -3.77 -9.05 38.62
C ARG A 225 -3.13 -10.35 38.13
N ASP A 226 -2.41 -11.01 39.02
CA ASP A 226 -1.92 -12.40 38.90
C ASP A 226 -3.02 -13.42 39.24
N TYR A 227 -3.03 -14.63 38.63
CA TYR A 227 -3.40 -15.93 39.26
C TYR A 227 -3.03 -17.14 38.36
N ILE A 228 -2.68 -18.26 39.03
CA ILE A 228 -2.00 -19.53 38.68
C ILE A 228 -2.98 -20.53 37.95
N THR A 229 -2.64 -21.60 37.19
CA THR A 229 -2.19 -22.97 37.62
C THR A 229 -2.21 -24.01 36.46
N ASN A 230 -1.52 -25.15 36.67
CA ASN A 230 -1.04 -26.23 35.78
C ASN A 230 -2.00 -27.19 35.03
N GLU A 231 -1.38 -27.82 34.02
CA GLU A 231 -1.48 -29.14 33.36
C GLU A 231 -2.56 -30.17 33.75
N GLN A 232 -3.30 -30.65 32.73
CA GLN A 232 -3.34 -32.04 32.26
C GLN A 232 -4.47 -32.21 31.23
N GLN A 233 -4.19 -32.85 30.09
CA GLN A 233 -5.06 -33.80 29.35
C GLN A 233 -4.68 -33.86 27.85
N LEU A 234 -3.66 -34.67 27.54
CA LEU A 234 -3.64 -35.56 26.36
C LEU A 234 -4.42 -36.84 26.74
N PRO A 235 -4.97 -37.68 25.83
CA PRO A 235 -4.75 -37.76 24.38
C PRO A 235 -6.01 -38.05 23.52
N ALA A 236 -5.98 -37.57 22.27
CA ALA A 236 -6.81 -38.05 21.17
C ALA A 236 -6.02 -39.11 20.36
N PHE A 237 -6.51 -40.34 20.31
CA PHE A 237 -6.15 -41.34 19.29
C PHE A 237 -7.31 -42.32 19.07
N GLY A 238 -7.71 -42.53 17.82
CA GLY A 238 -8.69 -43.54 17.42
C GLY A 238 -9.04 -43.47 15.92
N LYS A 239 -8.31 -44.24 15.13
CA LYS A 239 -8.30 -44.36 13.66
C LYS A 239 -9.58 -44.95 13.01
N TRP A 240 -9.84 -44.50 11.78
CA TRP A 240 -10.20 -45.25 10.53
C TRP A 240 -11.64 -45.74 10.30
N THR A 241 -12.31 -45.20 9.25
CA THR A 241 -12.76 -45.80 7.95
C THR A 241 -14.06 -46.63 8.08
N ASP A 242 -15.00 -46.75 7.13
CA ASP A 242 -15.03 -46.88 5.67
C ASP A 242 -16.40 -46.42 5.10
N GLY A 243 -16.45 -45.96 3.84
CA GLY A 243 -17.71 -46.00 3.06
C GLY A 243 -17.98 -44.83 2.12
N PHE A 244 -17.39 -44.85 0.93
CA PHE A 244 -17.74 -43.98 -0.21
C PHE A 244 -19.13 -44.32 -0.80
N THR A 245 -19.92 -43.32 -1.26
CA THR A 245 -20.54 -43.21 -2.63
C THR A 245 -21.80 -42.29 -2.73
N ARG A 246 -21.92 -41.55 -3.87
CA ARG A 246 -23.06 -41.42 -4.84
C ARG A 246 -23.14 -40.06 -5.60
N HIS A 247 -22.42 -39.01 -5.21
CA HIS A 247 -22.56 -37.66 -5.81
C HIS A 247 -21.35 -37.22 -6.67
N ASP A 248 -20.80 -38.14 -7.46
CA ASP A 248 -19.69 -37.86 -8.37
C ASP A 248 -20.22 -37.54 -9.78
N HIS A 249 -20.25 -36.26 -10.12
CA HIS A 249 -20.33 -35.82 -11.52
C HIS A 249 -19.41 -34.60 -11.74
N PRO A 250 -18.60 -34.57 -12.81
CA PRO A 250 -17.72 -33.45 -13.09
C PRO A 250 -18.46 -32.33 -13.84
N SER A 251 -18.17 -31.08 -13.46
CA SER A 251 -18.47 -29.91 -14.27
C SER A 251 -17.49 -29.84 -15.44
N ILE A 252 -18.03 -29.97 -16.66
CA ILE A 252 -17.28 -29.97 -17.91
C ILE A 252 -17.27 -28.54 -18.47
N ILE A 253 -16.11 -27.88 -18.46
CA ILE A 253 -15.83 -26.79 -19.40
C ILE A 253 -14.73 -27.26 -20.33
N GLN A 254 -15.12 -27.58 -21.55
CA GLN A 254 -14.22 -28.03 -22.60
C GLN A 254 -13.52 -26.81 -23.22
N VAL A 255 -12.19 -26.74 -23.11
CA VAL A 255 -11.38 -25.63 -23.62
C VAL A 255 -11.22 -25.76 -25.13
N SER A 256 -12.23 -25.33 -25.88
CA SER A 256 -12.23 -25.31 -27.36
C SER A 256 -12.74 -23.99 -27.94
N ASP A 257 -12.85 -22.94 -27.11
CA ASP A 257 -13.38 -21.65 -27.54
C ASP A 257 -12.25 -20.70 -27.98
N PRO A 258 -12.23 -20.21 -29.24
CA PRO A 258 -11.32 -19.16 -29.68
C PRO A 258 -11.29 -17.92 -28.77
N TRP A 259 -12.37 -17.61 -28.05
CA TRP A 259 -12.44 -16.50 -27.09
C TRP A 259 -11.53 -16.71 -25.86
N PHE A 260 -11.08 -17.93 -25.56
CA PHE A 260 -10.10 -18.19 -24.50
C PHE A 260 -8.78 -17.44 -24.72
N PHE A 261 -8.30 -17.36 -25.97
CA PHE A 261 -7.08 -16.61 -26.28
C PHE A 261 -7.23 -15.10 -26.04
N LEU A 262 -8.45 -14.57 -26.16
CA LEU A 262 -8.73 -13.17 -25.82
C LEU A 262 -8.58 -12.93 -24.31
N TYR A 263 -9.06 -13.86 -23.48
CA TYR A 263 -8.84 -13.81 -22.03
C TYR A 263 -7.36 -13.89 -21.65
N VAL A 264 -6.59 -14.77 -22.30
CA VAL A 264 -5.14 -14.86 -22.10
C VAL A 264 -4.45 -13.54 -22.50
N PHE A 265 -4.82 -12.95 -23.63
CA PHE A 265 -4.28 -11.67 -24.07
C PHE A 265 -4.60 -10.54 -23.08
N LEU A 266 -5.84 -10.44 -22.60
CA LEU A 266 -6.22 -9.45 -21.61
C LEU A 266 -5.46 -9.66 -20.29
N PHE A 267 -5.43 -10.89 -19.78
CA PHE A 267 -4.70 -11.23 -18.56
C PHE A 267 -3.21 -10.87 -18.65
N LEU A 268 -2.52 -11.34 -19.69
CA LEU A 268 -1.09 -11.06 -19.89
C LEU A 268 -0.82 -9.58 -20.18
N GLY A 269 -1.71 -8.92 -20.93
CA GLY A 269 -1.58 -7.50 -21.24
C GLY A 269 -1.73 -6.61 -20.00
N ALA A 270 -2.70 -6.89 -19.12
CA ALA A 270 -2.87 -6.16 -17.87
C ALA A 270 -1.65 -6.30 -16.95
N TYR A 271 -1.23 -7.54 -16.69
CA TYR A 271 -0.07 -7.83 -15.83
C TYR A 271 1.24 -7.33 -16.45
N GLY A 272 1.40 -7.48 -17.76
CA GLY A 272 2.57 -7.05 -18.51
C GLY A 272 2.73 -5.53 -18.56
N GLN A 273 1.65 -4.79 -18.82
CA GLN A 273 1.69 -3.32 -18.80
C GLN A 273 2.05 -2.81 -17.40
N ASP A 274 1.44 -3.39 -16.36
CA ASP A 274 1.72 -3.02 -14.97
C ASP A 274 3.18 -3.33 -14.57
N PHE A 275 3.70 -4.50 -14.98
CA PHE A 275 5.09 -4.89 -14.76
C PHE A 275 6.07 -3.92 -15.43
N LEU A 276 5.80 -3.56 -16.69
CA LEU A 276 6.61 -2.58 -17.42
C LEU A 276 6.60 -1.22 -16.73
N ASP A 277 5.44 -0.76 -16.27
CA ASP A 277 5.35 0.52 -15.56
C ASP A 277 6.12 0.50 -14.23
N PHE A 278 6.07 -0.61 -13.51
CA PHE A 278 6.81 -0.79 -12.25
C PHE A 278 8.32 -0.80 -12.46
N THR A 279 8.80 -1.57 -13.42
CA THR A 279 10.23 -1.70 -13.73
C THR A 279 10.81 -0.41 -14.28
N LEU A 280 10.10 0.27 -15.18
CA LEU A 280 10.50 1.57 -15.74
C LEU A 280 10.50 2.70 -14.70
N SER A 281 9.73 2.56 -13.61
CA SER A 281 9.72 3.51 -12.49
C SER A 281 10.79 3.20 -11.43
N GLY A 282 11.70 2.26 -11.71
CA GLY A 282 12.76 1.84 -10.78
C GLY A 282 12.29 0.90 -9.67
N GLY A 283 11.11 0.30 -9.82
CA GLY A 283 10.58 -0.69 -8.90
C GLY A 283 11.18 -2.09 -9.11
N THR A 284 11.29 -2.86 -8.03
CA THR A 284 11.74 -4.25 -8.07
C THR A 284 10.61 -5.21 -8.46
N ILE A 285 10.94 -6.38 -9.03
CA ILE A 285 9.98 -7.46 -9.33
C ILE A 285 9.15 -7.85 -8.09
N GLN A 286 9.80 -7.97 -6.92
CA GLN A 286 9.12 -8.30 -5.67
C GLN A 286 8.04 -7.27 -5.30
N ARG A 287 8.32 -5.98 -5.45
CA ARG A 287 7.34 -4.90 -5.21
C ARG A 287 6.17 -4.95 -6.18
N TRP A 288 6.42 -5.21 -7.46
CA TRP A 288 5.36 -5.42 -8.45
C TRP A 288 4.48 -6.62 -8.08
N TRP A 289 5.09 -7.76 -7.76
CA TRP A 289 4.33 -8.95 -7.37
C TRP A 289 3.52 -8.73 -6.09
N ASN A 290 4.10 -8.06 -5.09
CA ASN A 290 3.38 -7.66 -3.88
C ASN A 290 2.25 -6.66 -4.16
N TYR A 291 2.39 -5.79 -5.15
CA TYR A 291 1.31 -4.90 -5.61
C TYR A 291 0.13 -5.70 -6.21
N GLN A 292 0.42 -6.73 -7.02
CA GLN A 292 -0.60 -7.64 -7.56
C GLN A 292 -1.33 -8.39 -6.44
N ARG A 293 -0.59 -8.94 -5.47
CA ARG A 293 -1.17 -9.56 -4.27
C ARG A 293 -2.09 -8.60 -3.52
N MET A 294 -1.67 -7.35 -3.38
CA MET A 294 -2.43 -6.33 -2.67
C MET A 294 -3.73 -5.95 -3.39
N TRP A 295 -3.78 -6.09 -4.72
CA TRP A 295 -5.02 -5.92 -5.47
C TRP A 295 -6.06 -6.98 -5.09
N ILE A 296 -5.67 -8.27 -5.04
CA ILE A 296 -6.54 -9.38 -4.62
C ILE A 296 -7.00 -9.19 -3.16
N VAL A 297 -6.06 -8.88 -2.27
CA VAL A 297 -6.35 -8.67 -0.85
C VAL A 297 -7.32 -7.51 -0.64
N ARG A 298 -7.14 -6.36 -1.30
CA ARG A 298 -8.08 -5.22 -1.22
C ARG A 298 -9.47 -5.58 -1.73
N GLY A 299 -9.54 -6.37 -2.81
CA GLY A 299 -10.78 -6.89 -3.37
C GLY A 299 -11.57 -7.69 -2.35
N LEU A 300 -10.93 -8.63 -1.65
CA LEU A 300 -11.56 -9.49 -0.64
C LEU A 300 -11.77 -8.82 0.72
N SER A 301 -11.13 -7.67 0.99
CA SER A 301 -11.22 -6.98 2.27
C SER A 301 -11.86 -5.60 2.15
N SER A 302 -11.04 -4.56 1.99
CA SER A 302 -11.47 -3.16 2.04
C SER A 302 -12.61 -2.84 1.08
N PHE A 303 -12.62 -3.41 -0.13
CA PHE A 303 -13.67 -3.13 -1.11
C PHE A 303 -14.98 -3.82 -0.75
N SER A 304 -14.94 -5.11 -0.36
CA SER A 304 -16.14 -5.82 0.07
C SER A 304 -16.75 -5.20 1.33
N PHE A 305 -15.93 -4.91 2.34
CA PHE A 305 -16.40 -4.29 3.59
C PHE A 305 -16.93 -2.87 3.35
N GLY A 306 -16.22 -2.05 2.55
CA GLY A 306 -16.67 -0.70 2.22
C GLY A 306 -17.97 -0.68 1.42
N MET A 307 -18.18 -1.64 0.52
CA MET A 307 -19.45 -1.77 -0.20
C MET A 307 -20.60 -2.14 0.73
N VAL A 308 -20.40 -3.11 1.63
CA VAL A 308 -21.41 -3.48 2.63
C VAL A 308 -21.71 -2.31 3.54
N GLU A 309 -20.69 -1.60 4.03
CA GLU A 309 -20.84 -0.42 4.87
C GLU A 309 -21.64 0.69 4.17
N TYR A 310 -21.31 0.98 2.92
CA TYR A 310 -22.04 1.96 2.10
C TYR A 310 -23.51 1.58 1.90
N LEU A 311 -23.80 0.30 1.60
CA LEU A 311 -25.16 -0.18 1.42
C LEU A 311 -25.97 -0.10 2.72
N LEU A 312 -25.39 -0.53 3.85
CA LEU A 312 -26.02 -0.44 5.17
C LEU A 312 -26.30 1.03 5.54
N SER A 313 -25.33 1.91 5.30
CA SER A 313 -25.46 3.34 5.57
C SER A 313 -26.54 3.99 4.70
N SER A 314 -26.62 3.61 3.42
CA SER A 314 -27.66 4.07 2.49
C SER A 314 -29.06 3.62 2.89
N LEU A 315 -29.17 2.51 3.63
CA LEU A 315 -30.41 2.00 4.21
C LEU A 315 -30.70 2.55 5.62
N GLY A 316 -29.86 3.44 6.15
CA GLY A 316 -30.00 4.02 7.49
C GLY A 316 -29.61 3.09 8.64
N ILE A 317 -28.90 1.99 8.35
CA ILE A 317 -28.40 1.06 9.37
C ILE A 317 -27.05 1.60 9.88
N SER A 318 -26.97 1.84 11.19
CA SER A 318 -25.72 2.29 11.83
C SER A 318 -24.61 1.27 11.62
N THR A 319 -23.48 1.71 11.07
CA THR A 319 -22.29 0.89 10.86
C THR A 319 -21.31 1.05 12.02
N SER A 320 -20.46 0.03 12.23
CA SER A 320 -19.44 0.09 13.27
C SER A 320 -18.44 1.21 12.98
N GLY A 321 -18.17 2.08 13.96
CA GLY A 321 -17.28 3.22 13.79
C GLY A 321 -15.83 2.85 13.44
N PHE A 322 -15.17 3.73 12.71
CA PHE A 322 -13.77 3.60 12.32
C PHE A 322 -12.85 3.61 13.56
N ASN A 323 -12.27 2.46 13.91
CA ASN A 323 -11.26 2.41 14.95
C ASN A 323 -9.90 2.80 14.37
N VAL A 324 -9.40 4.00 14.73
CA VAL A 324 -8.08 4.48 14.28
C VAL A 324 -7.01 3.44 14.62
N THR A 325 -6.26 3.00 13.62
CA THR A 325 -5.13 2.08 13.79
C THR A 325 -3.96 2.81 14.43
N SER A 326 -3.25 2.14 15.34
CA SER A 326 -2.00 2.70 15.88
C SER A 326 -1.01 2.97 14.75
N LYS A 327 -0.41 4.17 14.76
CA LYS A 327 0.65 4.55 13.82
C LYS A 327 2.04 4.15 14.35
N VAL A 328 2.10 3.60 15.56
CA VAL A 328 3.34 3.14 16.18
C VAL A 328 3.79 1.86 15.50
N VAL A 329 4.98 1.92 14.90
CA VAL A 329 5.64 0.77 14.30
C VAL A 329 6.77 0.36 15.23
N ASP A 330 6.68 -0.85 15.78
CA ASP A 330 7.77 -1.39 16.60
C ASP A 330 9.02 -1.70 15.74
N GLY A 331 10.18 -1.85 16.38
CA GLY A 331 11.44 -2.08 15.67
C GLY A 331 11.43 -3.36 14.82
N GLU A 332 10.71 -4.40 15.27
CA GLU A 332 10.62 -5.68 14.57
C GLU A 332 9.70 -5.58 13.34
N GLN A 333 8.56 -4.89 13.46
CA GLN A 333 7.61 -4.58 12.41
C GLN A 333 8.27 -3.71 11.33
N SER A 334 9.07 -2.73 11.74
CA SER A 334 9.87 -1.92 10.80
C SER A 334 10.87 -2.78 10.02
N LYS A 335 11.54 -3.73 10.69
CA LYS A 335 12.48 -4.65 10.05
C LYS A 335 11.77 -5.56 9.04
N ARG A 336 10.60 -6.11 9.39
CA ARG A 336 9.76 -6.92 8.49
C ARG A 336 9.30 -6.13 7.27
N TYR A 337 8.86 -4.89 7.48
CA TYR A 337 8.47 -3.99 6.40
C TYR A 337 9.63 -3.75 5.42
N LYS A 338 10.83 -3.44 5.91
CA LYS A 338 12.03 -3.25 5.08
C LYS A 338 12.42 -4.51 4.30
N GLN A 339 12.11 -5.70 4.82
CA GLN A 339 12.33 -6.99 4.16
C GLN A 339 11.22 -7.35 3.15
N GLY A 340 10.14 -6.56 3.06
CA GLY A 340 9.01 -6.82 2.17
C GLY A 340 8.08 -7.94 2.66
N ILE A 341 8.09 -8.21 3.97
CA ILE A 341 7.26 -9.22 4.62
C ILE A 341 5.92 -8.59 5.03
N PHE A 342 4.81 -9.27 4.72
CA PHE A 342 3.46 -8.81 5.08
C PHE A 342 3.20 -8.95 6.59
N GLU A 343 2.43 -8.01 7.15
CA GLU A 343 2.06 -7.98 8.57
C GLU A 343 0.59 -8.38 8.75
N PHE A 344 0.34 -9.44 9.52
CA PHE A 344 -1.01 -9.91 9.84
C PHE A 344 -1.31 -9.95 11.35
N GLY A 345 -0.40 -9.46 12.19
CA GLY A 345 -0.47 -9.60 13.65
C GLY A 345 -1.67 -8.92 14.31
N VAL A 346 -2.16 -7.83 13.73
CA VAL A 346 -3.28 -7.06 14.28
C VAL A 346 -4.59 -7.71 13.89
N ALA A 347 -5.31 -8.30 14.84
CA ALA A 347 -6.57 -8.98 14.58
C ALA A 347 -7.60 -8.05 13.91
N SER A 348 -8.05 -8.46 12.73
CA SER A 348 -9.03 -7.73 11.93
C SER A 348 -10.02 -8.70 11.27
N PRO A 349 -11.34 -8.41 11.30
CA PRO A 349 -12.34 -9.16 10.54
C PRO A 349 -12.05 -9.18 9.03
N MET A 350 -11.31 -8.19 8.53
CA MET A 350 -10.92 -8.10 7.12
C MET A 350 -10.03 -9.27 6.66
N PHE A 351 -9.35 -9.96 7.58
CA PHE A 351 -8.55 -11.13 7.26
C PHE A 351 -9.40 -12.37 6.96
N LEU A 352 -10.64 -12.43 7.47
CA LEU A 352 -11.51 -13.59 7.35
C LEU A 352 -11.84 -13.99 5.88
N PRO A 353 -12.32 -13.09 5.00
CA PRO A 353 -12.56 -13.46 3.60
C PRO A 353 -11.27 -13.82 2.86
N ILE A 354 -10.13 -13.19 3.20
CA ILE A 354 -8.82 -13.46 2.59
C ILE A 354 -8.38 -14.88 2.92
N THR A 355 -8.44 -15.28 4.19
CA THR A 355 -8.08 -16.62 4.65
C THR A 355 -9.03 -17.68 4.11
N MET A 356 -10.34 -17.41 4.10
CA MET A 356 -11.33 -18.33 3.52
C MET A 356 -11.04 -18.59 2.04
N ALA A 357 -10.87 -17.54 1.23
CA ALA A 357 -10.53 -17.68 -0.19
C ALA A 357 -9.20 -18.43 -0.39
N THR A 358 -8.22 -18.15 0.47
CA THR A 358 -6.90 -18.79 0.46
C THR A 358 -6.99 -20.29 0.77
N ILE A 359 -7.76 -20.70 1.77
CA ILE A 359 -7.99 -22.12 2.12
C ILE A 359 -8.74 -22.83 0.99
N MET A 360 -9.82 -22.22 0.48
CA MET A 360 -10.63 -22.80 -0.60
C MET A 360 -9.77 -23.04 -1.85
N ASN A 361 -8.99 -22.05 -2.29
CA ASN A 361 -8.14 -22.20 -3.48
C ASN A 361 -7.02 -23.23 -3.27
N LEU A 362 -6.47 -23.37 -2.06
CA LEU A 362 -5.49 -24.41 -1.76
C LEU A 362 -6.10 -25.81 -1.89
N PHE A 363 -7.30 -25.99 -1.32
CA PHE A 363 -8.01 -27.25 -1.39
C PHE A 363 -8.39 -27.59 -2.83
N SER A 364 -8.95 -26.64 -3.58
CA SER A 364 -9.29 -26.82 -5.00
C SER A 364 -8.06 -27.15 -5.86
N PHE A 365 -6.94 -26.47 -5.63
CA PHE A 365 -5.69 -26.76 -6.34
C PHE A 365 -5.16 -28.17 -6.02
N ALA A 366 -5.11 -28.54 -4.75
CA ALA A 366 -4.66 -29.86 -4.32
C ALA A 366 -5.57 -30.98 -4.87
N GLN A 367 -6.89 -30.80 -4.80
CA GLN A 367 -7.86 -31.73 -5.37
C GLN A 367 -7.69 -31.87 -6.88
N GLY A 368 -7.51 -30.75 -7.60
CA GLY A 368 -7.26 -30.78 -9.06
C GLY A 368 -6.00 -31.56 -9.43
N ILE A 369 -4.90 -31.37 -8.69
CA ILE A 369 -3.66 -32.15 -8.89
C ILE A 369 -3.89 -33.63 -8.55
N ILE A 370 -4.56 -33.94 -7.45
CA ILE A 370 -4.84 -35.33 -7.05
C ILE A 370 -5.68 -36.03 -8.12
N GLN A 371 -6.67 -35.34 -8.68
CA GLN A 371 -7.54 -35.88 -9.70
C GLN A 371 -6.79 -36.24 -10.98
N VAL A 372 -5.88 -35.36 -11.44
CA VAL A 372 -5.05 -35.62 -12.64
C VAL A 372 -4.03 -36.73 -12.39
N VAL A 373 -3.35 -36.71 -11.24
CA VAL A 373 -2.19 -37.59 -10.99
C VAL A 373 -2.62 -38.99 -10.52
N PHE A 374 -3.63 -39.08 -9.66
CA PHE A 374 -3.99 -40.33 -8.98
C PHE A 374 -5.33 -40.92 -9.43
N MET A 375 -6.23 -40.14 -10.04
CA MET A 375 -7.60 -40.56 -10.38
C MET A 375 -7.89 -40.60 -11.89
N GLN A 376 -6.85 -40.73 -12.73
CA GLN A 376 -6.97 -40.76 -14.20
C GLN A 376 -7.72 -39.56 -14.82
N GLY A 377 -7.75 -38.41 -14.15
CA GLY A 377 -8.38 -37.19 -14.65
C GLY A 377 -7.63 -36.61 -15.86
N SER A 378 -8.37 -36.08 -16.84
CA SER A 378 -7.77 -35.40 -17.98
C SER A 378 -7.17 -34.06 -17.57
N PHE A 379 -5.85 -33.90 -17.75
CA PHE A 379 -5.16 -32.64 -17.52
C PHE A 379 -5.71 -31.51 -18.40
N GLU A 380 -6.03 -31.79 -19.67
CA GLU A 380 -6.58 -30.79 -20.59
C GLU A 380 -7.93 -30.25 -20.11
N ALA A 381 -8.76 -31.10 -19.50
CA ALA A 381 -10.06 -30.69 -18.97
C ALA A 381 -9.95 -29.81 -17.71
N LEU A 382 -8.96 -30.07 -16.86
CA LEU A 382 -8.79 -29.37 -15.57
C LEU A 382 -7.76 -28.23 -15.65
N PHE A 383 -7.08 -28.05 -16.77
CA PHE A 383 -5.95 -27.14 -16.92
C PHE A 383 -6.26 -25.72 -16.42
N VAL A 384 -7.35 -25.11 -16.91
CA VAL A 384 -7.69 -23.72 -16.56
C VAL A 384 -8.04 -23.58 -15.07
N GLN A 385 -8.76 -24.56 -14.50
CA GLN A 385 -9.13 -24.56 -13.09
C GLN A 385 -7.90 -24.71 -12.18
N ILE A 386 -7.00 -25.64 -12.51
CA ILE A 386 -5.72 -25.85 -11.81
C ILE A 386 -4.83 -24.61 -11.97
N PHE A 387 -4.80 -23.99 -13.14
CA PHE A 387 -4.03 -22.78 -13.40
C PHE A 387 -4.54 -21.59 -12.58
N ILE A 388 -5.85 -21.30 -12.59
CA ILE A 388 -6.43 -20.18 -11.85
C ILE A 388 -6.28 -20.39 -10.34
N SER A 389 -6.64 -21.57 -9.83
CA SER A 389 -6.47 -21.88 -8.40
C SER A 389 -5.01 -21.87 -7.97
N GLY A 390 -4.10 -22.41 -8.79
CA GLY A 390 -2.66 -22.38 -8.57
C GLY A 390 -2.11 -20.95 -8.58
N PHE A 391 -2.57 -20.09 -9.49
CA PHE A 391 -2.21 -18.67 -9.52
C PHE A 391 -2.62 -17.97 -8.22
N VAL A 392 -3.84 -18.23 -7.73
CA VAL A 392 -4.30 -17.69 -6.44
C VAL A 392 -3.45 -18.24 -5.28
N VAL A 393 -3.14 -19.55 -5.27
CA VAL A 393 -2.27 -20.17 -4.24
C VAL A 393 -0.89 -19.51 -4.20
N VAL A 394 -0.25 -19.29 -5.34
CA VAL A 394 1.08 -18.63 -5.40
C VAL A 394 0.99 -17.17 -4.91
N ASN A 395 -0.10 -16.47 -5.22
CA ASN A 395 -0.31 -15.11 -4.74
C ASN A 395 -0.65 -15.06 -3.24
N SER A 396 -1.34 -16.07 -2.71
CA SER A 396 -1.68 -16.22 -1.29
C SER A 396 -0.55 -16.79 -0.43
N TRP A 397 0.64 -17.07 -0.99
CA TRP A 397 1.78 -17.60 -0.22
C TRP A 397 2.06 -16.87 1.11
N PRO A 398 2.12 -15.52 1.18
CA PRO A 398 2.34 -14.82 2.44
C PRO A 398 1.25 -15.06 3.49
N VAL A 399 0.03 -15.39 3.05
CA VAL A 399 -1.10 -15.70 3.93
C VAL A 399 -0.94 -17.11 4.51
N TYR A 400 -0.60 -18.12 3.70
CA TYR A 400 -0.30 -19.47 4.23
C TYR A 400 0.86 -19.44 5.23
N GLU A 401 1.91 -18.69 4.88
CA GLU A 401 3.06 -18.49 5.73
C GLU A 401 2.65 -17.85 7.08
N ALA A 402 1.83 -16.81 7.04
CA ALA A 402 1.32 -16.16 8.24
C ALA A 402 0.35 -17.03 9.06
N MET A 403 -0.42 -17.91 8.43
CA MET A 403 -1.36 -18.81 9.12
C MET A 403 -0.64 -19.95 9.84
N VAL A 404 0.31 -20.61 9.16
CA VAL A 404 0.85 -21.91 9.60
C VAL A 404 2.32 -21.83 9.98
N LEU A 405 3.15 -21.20 9.14
CA LEU A 405 4.62 -21.34 9.22
C LEU A 405 5.27 -20.33 10.16
N ARG A 406 4.70 -19.13 10.32
CA ARG A 406 5.28 -18.06 11.14
C ARG A 406 5.01 -18.25 12.63
N THR A 407 5.99 -17.84 13.43
CA THR A 407 5.95 -17.81 14.90
C THR A 407 6.17 -16.40 15.47
N ASP A 408 6.51 -15.42 14.63
CA ASP A 408 6.71 -14.03 15.03
C ASP A 408 5.40 -13.25 15.21
N LYS A 409 5.48 -12.00 15.72
CA LYS A 409 4.31 -11.14 16.00
C LYS A 409 3.47 -10.77 14.78
N GLY A 410 4.01 -10.87 13.57
CA GLY A 410 3.26 -10.63 12.33
C GLY A 410 2.50 -11.85 11.82
N LYS A 411 2.50 -12.97 12.58
CA LYS A 411 1.65 -14.14 12.35
C LYS A 411 0.18 -13.76 12.37
N MET A 412 -0.62 -14.44 11.56
CA MET A 412 -2.06 -14.29 11.57
C MET A 412 -2.67 -14.81 12.88
N PRO A 413 -3.57 -14.05 13.54
CA PRO A 413 -4.22 -14.48 14.77
C PRO A 413 -4.92 -15.82 14.63
N LEU A 414 -4.60 -16.75 15.53
CA LEU A 414 -5.13 -18.12 15.51
C LEU A 414 -6.66 -18.15 15.47
N LYS A 415 -7.31 -17.23 16.19
CA LYS A 415 -8.77 -17.09 16.19
C LYS A 415 -9.34 -16.87 14.78
N ILE A 416 -8.71 -16.01 13.97
CA ILE A 416 -9.13 -15.78 12.58
C ILE A 416 -8.95 -17.06 11.77
N THR A 417 -7.78 -17.70 11.86
CA THR A 417 -7.48 -18.96 11.16
C THR A 417 -8.52 -20.04 11.47
N LEU A 418 -8.83 -20.27 12.75
CA LEU A 418 -9.81 -21.28 13.17
C LEU A 418 -11.22 -20.97 12.67
N ILE A 419 -11.70 -19.73 12.82
CA ILE A 419 -13.01 -19.32 12.31
C ILE A 419 -13.06 -19.51 10.78
N SER A 420 -11.99 -19.16 10.07
CA SER A 420 -11.92 -19.30 8.62
C SER A 420 -12.04 -20.76 8.17
N VAL A 421 -11.31 -21.67 8.83
CA VAL A 421 -11.38 -23.11 8.54
C VAL A 421 -12.79 -23.65 8.79
N ILE A 422 -13.41 -23.28 9.92
CA ILE A 422 -14.78 -23.69 10.25
C ILE A 422 -15.76 -23.17 9.19
N LEU A 423 -15.68 -21.88 8.82
CA LEU A 423 -16.58 -21.31 7.83
C LEU A 423 -16.39 -21.91 6.44
N VAL A 424 -15.15 -22.17 6.00
CA VAL A 424 -14.90 -22.87 4.74
C VAL A 424 -15.47 -24.29 4.77
N TRP A 425 -15.30 -25.00 5.89
CA TRP A 425 -15.86 -26.34 6.05
C TRP A 425 -17.39 -26.33 6.03
N VAL A 426 -18.02 -25.36 6.70
CA VAL A 426 -19.48 -25.16 6.64
C VAL A 426 -19.93 -24.83 5.23
N LEU A 427 -19.24 -23.93 4.52
CA LEU A 427 -19.55 -23.61 3.11
C LEU A 427 -19.43 -24.85 2.23
N TYR A 428 -18.40 -25.67 2.44
CA TYR A 428 -18.21 -26.92 1.73
C TYR A 428 -19.36 -27.91 2.02
N LEU A 429 -19.74 -28.10 3.28
CA LEU A 429 -20.88 -28.94 3.65
C LEU A 429 -22.20 -28.44 3.07
N VAL A 430 -22.46 -27.14 3.12
CA VAL A 430 -23.68 -26.54 2.53
C VAL A 430 -23.68 -26.75 1.02
N SER A 431 -22.53 -26.61 0.35
CA SER A 431 -22.42 -26.88 -1.09
C SER A 431 -22.73 -28.34 -1.43
N LEU A 432 -22.30 -29.30 -0.60
CA LEU A 432 -22.63 -30.73 -0.75
C LEU A 432 -24.10 -31.06 -0.47
N LEU A 433 -24.85 -30.16 0.18
CA LEU A 433 -26.28 -30.32 0.43
C LEU A 433 -27.15 -29.63 -0.63
N ALA A 434 -26.61 -28.60 -1.28
CA ALA A 434 -27.31 -27.81 -2.30
C ALA A 434 -27.13 -28.37 -3.73
N PHE A 435 -26.08 -29.16 -3.95
CA PHE A 435 -25.72 -29.83 -5.19
C PHE A 435 -25.43 -31.30 -4.89
#